data_AF-A0AAW8TCK5-F1
#
_entry.id   AF-A0AAW8TCK5-F1
#
_cell.length_a   1.000
_cell.length_b   1.000
_cell.length_c   1.000
_cell.angle_alpha   90.00
_cell.angle_beta   90.00
_cell.angle_gamma   90.00
#
_symmetry.space_group_name_H-M   'P 1'
#
loop_
_entity.id
_entity.type
_entity.pdbx_description
1 polymer ?
#
loop_
_entity_poly.entity_id
_entity_poly.type
_entity_poly.pdbx_seq_one_letter_code
_entity_poly.pdbx_strand_id
1 'polypeptide(L)'
;MLNIIETNKKIHFEYTKEIGQVLMNALSFSVALQTKDYSTFSPEVLEQMEKDPEWLYDITNWLQVTIVNSLLQSDNYDSIDEVVSEFNCLLNLYDRARQRELTSNEDNLFLNIHDKFLALLLTDDELITNLLEVE
;
A
#
# COMPACT_ATOMS: atom_id res chain seq x y z
N MET A 1 7.31 2.95 -18.87
CA MET A 1 6.39 1.80 -18.91
C MET A 1 4.99 2.40 -19.01
N LEU A 2 4.16 1.96 -19.96
CA LEU A 2 2.77 2.40 -20.04
C LEU A 2 2.00 1.59 -19.00
N ASN A 3 1.61 2.22 -17.88
CA ASN A 3 0.76 1.61 -16.87
C ASN A 3 -0.67 1.58 -17.40
N ILE A 4 -0.96 0.65 -18.30
CA ILE A 4 -2.32 0.43 -18.79
C ILE A 4 -3.00 -0.47 -17.77
N ILE A 5 -3.97 0.11 -17.05
CA ILE A 5 -4.91 -0.65 -16.24
C ILE A 5 -5.98 -1.17 -17.19
N GLU A 6 -6.09 -2.49 -17.30
CA GLU A 6 -7.18 -3.14 -18.01
C GLU A 6 -8.18 -3.65 -16.98
N THR A 7 -9.35 -3.02 -16.92
CA THR A 7 -10.42 -3.46 -16.00
C THR A 7 -11.79 -3.17 -16.58
N ASN A 8 -12.71 -4.12 -16.40
CA ASN A 8 -14.14 -3.96 -16.64
C ASN A 8 -14.92 -3.78 -15.33
N LYS A 9 -14.23 -3.75 -14.19
CA LYS A 9 -14.82 -3.58 -12.85
C LYS A 9 -15.11 -2.10 -12.57
N LYS A 10 -16.10 -1.82 -11.73
CA LYS A 10 -16.39 -0.45 -11.27
C LYS A 10 -15.22 0.04 -10.41
N ILE A 11 -14.79 1.28 -10.62
CA ILE A 11 -13.85 1.95 -9.71
C ILE A 11 -14.66 2.70 -8.65
N HIS A 12 -14.42 2.41 -7.37
CA HIS A 12 -15.09 3.05 -6.24
C HIS A 12 -14.39 4.33 -5.79
N PHE A 13 -14.44 5.37 -6.62
CA PHE A 13 -13.79 6.66 -6.32
C PHE A 13 -14.22 7.27 -4.97
N GLU A 14 -15.41 6.94 -4.48
CA GLU A 14 -15.90 7.32 -3.15
C GLU A 14 -14.96 6.91 -2.00
N TYR A 15 -14.17 5.84 -2.17
CA TYR A 15 -13.25 5.30 -1.16
C TYR A 15 -11.77 5.63 -1.43
N THR A 16 -11.49 6.56 -2.36
CA THR A 16 -10.11 6.91 -2.75
C THR A 16 -9.26 7.32 -1.56
N LYS A 17 -9.84 8.07 -0.62
CA LYS A 17 -9.11 8.58 0.54
C LYS A 17 -8.76 7.44 1.51
N GLU A 18 -9.72 6.59 1.81
CA GLU A 18 -9.62 5.50 2.76
C GLU A 18 -8.65 4.43 2.26
N ILE A 19 -8.82 3.97 1.01
CA ILE A 19 -7.90 3.00 0.39
C ILE A 19 -6.51 3.60 0.19
N GLY A 20 -6.42 4.89 -0.17
CA GLY A 20 -5.15 5.60 -0.22
C GLY A 20 -4.43 5.62 1.13
N GLN A 21 -5.15 5.85 2.22
CA GLN A 21 -4.59 5.79 3.57
C GLN A 21 -4.13 4.38 3.95
N VAL A 22 -4.89 3.34 3.58
CA VAL A 22 -4.50 1.93 3.79
C VAL A 22 -3.19 1.62 3.06
N LEU A 23 -3.07 2.02 1.80
CA LEU A 23 -1.85 1.83 1.02
C LEU A 23 -0.66 2.58 1.64
N MET A 24 -0.84 3.85 2.01
CA MET A 24 0.23 4.64 2.65
C MET A 24 0.63 4.09 4.02
N ASN A 25 -0.32 3.59 4.82
CA ASN A 25 -0.04 2.93 6.09
C ASN A 25 0.78 1.65 5.86
N ALA A 26 0.41 0.84 4.87
CA ALA A 26 1.17 -0.37 4.52
C ALA A 26 2.63 -0.02 4.17
N LEU A 27 2.86 1.03 3.37
CA LEU A 27 4.22 1.49 3.05
C LEU A 27 4.97 2.00 4.28
N SER A 28 4.33 2.88 5.07
CA SER A 28 4.92 3.49 6.26
C SER A 28 5.32 2.45 7.30
N PHE A 29 4.43 1.50 7.59
CA PHE A 29 4.68 0.45 8.58
C PHE A 29 5.76 -0.53 8.10
N SER A 30 5.74 -0.91 6.82
CA SER A 30 6.75 -1.78 6.20
C SER A 30 8.16 -1.21 6.30
N VAL A 31 8.34 0.07 5.95
CA VAL A 31 9.65 0.72 6.05
C VAL A 31 10.07 0.92 7.50
N ALA A 32 9.13 1.27 8.38
CA ALA A 32 9.42 1.42 9.81
C ALA A 32 9.85 0.10 10.47
N LEU A 33 9.32 -1.06 10.06
CA LEU A 33 9.79 -2.36 10.57
C LEU A 33 11.26 -2.61 10.26
N GLN A 34 11.75 -2.14 9.11
CA GLN A 34 13.14 -2.31 8.68
C GLN A 34 14.06 -1.26 9.30
N THR A 35 13.65 0.01 9.25
CA THR A 35 14.47 1.16 9.67
C THR A 35 14.40 1.45 11.17
N LYS A 36 13.36 0.97 11.85
CA LYS A 36 12.99 1.33 13.22
C LYS A 36 12.73 2.82 13.42
N ASP A 37 12.46 3.56 12.34
CA ASP A 37 12.09 4.97 12.38
C ASP A 37 10.56 5.15 12.37
N TYR A 38 10.03 5.47 13.56
CA TYR A 38 8.61 5.72 13.84
C TYR A 38 8.26 7.21 13.89
N SER A 39 9.16 8.10 13.46
CA SER A 39 8.99 9.56 13.60
C SER A 39 7.75 10.14 12.91
N THR A 40 7.19 9.42 11.94
CA THR A 40 6.01 9.81 11.18
C THR A 40 4.72 9.15 11.67
N PHE A 41 4.78 8.32 12.72
CA PHE A 41 3.61 7.60 13.23
C PHE A 41 2.73 8.54 14.06
N SER A 42 1.41 8.34 13.96
CA SER A 42 0.48 9.08 14.79
C SER A 42 0.55 8.63 16.25
N PRO A 43 0.14 9.47 17.21
CA PRO A 43 0.10 9.09 18.62
C PRO A 43 -0.69 7.81 18.88
N GLU A 44 -1.79 7.59 18.15
CA GLU A 44 -2.64 6.41 18.28
C GLU A 44 -1.89 5.13 17.88
N VAL A 45 -1.10 5.19 16.80
CA VAL A 45 -0.28 4.06 16.36
C VAL A 45 0.80 3.74 17.39
N LEU A 46 1.46 4.78 17.94
CA LEU A 46 2.46 4.61 18.99
C LEU A 46 1.85 3.99 20.25
N GLU A 47 0.64 4.41 20.64
CA GLU A 47 -0.08 3.82 21.78
C GLU A 47 -0.42 2.34 21.56
N GLN A 48 -0.79 1.93 20.34
CA GLN A 48 -1.01 0.51 20.03
C GLN A 48 0.28 -0.31 20.14
N MET A 49 1.38 0.21 19.61
CA MET A 49 2.69 -0.44 19.71
C MET A 49 3.21 -0.56 21.15
N GLU A 50 2.87 0.40 22.02
CA GLU A 50 3.20 0.32 23.45
C GLU A 50 2.35 -0.76 24.17
N LYS A 51 1.09 -0.93 23.77
CA LYS A 51 0.18 -1.94 24.33
C LYS A 51 0.53 -3.36 23.88
N ASP A 52 0.90 -3.51 22.62
CA ASP A 52 1.22 -4.79 21.99
C ASP A 52 2.50 -4.67 21.15
N PRO A 53 3.64 -5.22 21.63
CA PRO A 53 4.92 -5.15 20.92
C PRO A 53 4.94 -5.81 19.54
N GLU A 54 4.07 -6.80 19.28
CA GLU A 54 3.99 -7.48 17.98
C GLU A 54 3.02 -6.79 17.02
N TRP A 55 2.25 -5.82 17.51
CA TRP A 55 1.20 -5.15 16.76
C TRP A 55 1.67 -4.61 15.41
N LEU A 56 2.84 -3.95 15.37
CA LEU A 56 3.37 -3.39 14.13
C LEU A 56 3.72 -4.48 13.11
N TYR A 57 4.27 -5.61 13.56
CA TYR A 57 4.57 -6.74 12.68
C TYR A 57 3.29 -7.34 12.13
N ASP A 58 2.33 -7.63 13.01
CA ASP A 58 1.06 -8.27 12.64
C ASP A 58 0.23 -7.42 11.68
N ILE A 59 0.06 -6.12 11.96
CA ILE A 59 -0.72 -5.23 11.09
C ILE A 59 -0.02 -5.04 9.74
N THR A 60 1.31 -4.93 9.72
CA THR A 60 2.05 -4.78 8.46
C THR A 60 1.92 -6.02 7.59
N ASN A 61 2.09 -7.20 8.18
CA ASN A 61 1.97 -8.47 7.47
C ASN A 61 0.55 -8.64 6.91
N TRP A 62 -0.48 -8.34 7.73
CA TRP A 62 -1.86 -8.40 7.29
C TRP A 62 -2.16 -7.43 6.14
N LEU A 63 -1.68 -6.18 6.22
CA LEU A 63 -1.84 -5.18 5.16
C LEU A 63 -1.15 -5.61 3.85
N GLN A 64 0.09 -6.10 3.93
CA GLN A 64 0.83 -6.56 2.74
C GLN A 64 0.12 -7.73 2.07
N VAL A 65 -0.29 -8.75 2.84
CA VAL A 65 -1.02 -9.91 2.31
C VAL A 65 -2.34 -9.49 1.67
N THR A 66 -3.09 -8.62 2.34
CA THR A 66 -4.38 -8.10 1.84
C THR A 66 -4.21 -7.35 0.51
N ILE A 67 -3.24 -6.44 0.44
CA ILE A 67 -2.97 -5.66 -0.79
C ILE A 67 -2.48 -6.58 -1.92
N VAL A 68 -1.51 -7.46 -1.66
CA VAL A 68 -0.95 -8.36 -2.68
C VAL A 68 -2.02 -9.29 -3.23
N ASN A 69 -2.87 -9.87 -2.38
CA ASN A 69 -3.95 -10.74 -2.82
C ASN A 69 -4.98 -9.99 -3.67
N SER A 70 -5.36 -8.78 -3.27
CA SER A 70 -6.28 -7.93 -4.04
C SER A 70 -5.72 -7.60 -5.43
N LEU A 71 -4.44 -7.19 -5.49
CA LEU A 71 -3.77 -6.89 -6.76
C LEU A 71 -3.66 -8.14 -7.64
N LEU A 72 -3.36 -9.31 -7.08
CA LEU A 72 -3.31 -10.57 -7.83
C LEU A 72 -4.66 -10.94 -8.47
N GLN A 73 -5.77 -10.59 -7.84
CA GLN A 73 -7.13 -10.82 -8.35
C GLN A 73 -7.64 -9.73 -9.32
N SER A 74 -6.80 -8.74 -9.63
CA SER A 74 -7.17 -7.62 -10.50
C SER A 74 -7.05 -7.92 -12.00
N ASP A 75 -6.56 -9.10 -12.39
CA ASP A 75 -6.23 -9.49 -13.77
C ASP A 75 -5.16 -8.61 -14.45
N ASN A 76 -4.49 -7.73 -13.69
CA ASN A 76 -3.44 -6.82 -14.20
C ASN A 76 -2.00 -7.31 -13.91
N TYR A 77 -1.87 -8.54 -13.38
CA TYR A 77 -0.61 -9.19 -13.06
C TYR A 77 -0.65 -10.66 -13.46
N ASP A 78 0.44 -11.15 -14.04
CA ASP A 78 0.54 -12.54 -14.48
C ASP A 78 0.90 -13.49 -13.31
N SER A 79 1.49 -12.95 -12.24
CA SER A 79 1.98 -13.76 -11.11
C SER A 79 2.13 -12.95 -9.82
N ILE A 80 2.16 -13.67 -8.70
CA ILE A 80 2.46 -13.09 -7.39
C ILE A 80 3.87 -12.46 -7.33
N ASP A 81 4.85 -13.04 -8.03
CA ASP A 81 6.22 -12.53 -8.06
C ASP A 81 6.27 -11.14 -8.71
N GLU A 82 5.43 -10.88 -9.71
CA GLU A 82 5.30 -9.58 -10.35
C GLU A 82 4.72 -8.52 -9.38
N VAL A 83 3.62 -8.87 -8.70
CA VAL A 83 3.00 -7.99 -7.68
C VAL A 83 4.00 -7.66 -6.57
N VAL A 84 4.67 -8.67 -6.03
CA VAL A 84 5.65 -8.51 -4.94
C VAL A 84 6.86 -7.68 -5.40
N SER A 85 7.34 -7.89 -6.63
CA SER A 85 8.43 -7.10 -7.21
C SER A 85 8.04 -5.61 -7.33
N GLU A 86 6.85 -5.31 -7.86
CA GLU A 86 6.37 -3.94 -8.01
C GLU A 86 6.07 -3.29 -6.63
N PHE A 87 5.53 -4.05 -5.67
CA PHE A 87 5.31 -3.58 -4.30
C PHE A 87 6.63 -3.27 -3.59
N ASN A 88 7.65 -4.11 -3.75
CA ASN A 88 9.00 -3.85 -3.23
C ASN A 88 9.65 -2.63 -3.90
N CYS A 89 9.39 -2.40 -5.19
CA CYS A 89 9.82 -1.18 -5.87
C CYS A 89 9.17 0.05 -5.22
N LEU A 90 7.86 0.00 -4.96
CA LEU A 90 7.13 1.08 -4.29
C LEU A 90 7.67 1.33 -2.87
N LEU A 91 7.97 0.29 -2.10
CA LEU A 91 8.60 0.41 -0.77
C LEU A 91 9.95 1.12 -0.82
N ASN A 92 10.82 0.71 -1.73
CA ASN A 92 12.15 1.33 -1.90
C ASN A 92 12.04 2.80 -2.29
N LEU A 93 11.09 3.14 -3.18
CA LEU A 93 10.84 4.53 -3.57
C LEU A 93 10.28 5.34 -2.41
N TYR A 94 9.38 4.76 -1.60
CA TYR A 94 8.83 5.42 -0.41
C TYR A 94 9.91 5.70 0.64
N ASP A 95 10.82 4.76 0.92
CA ASP A 95 11.94 5.00 1.85
C ASP A 95 12.83 6.15 1.37
N ARG A 96 13.17 6.18 0.08
CA ARG A 96 13.93 7.30 -0.50
C ARG A 96 13.16 8.62 -0.49
N ALA A 97 11.83 8.57 -0.64
CA ALA A 97 10.97 9.74 -0.52
C ALA A 97 11.06 10.36 0.88
N ARG A 98 10.99 9.53 1.93
CA ARG A 98 11.14 9.96 3.32
C ARG A 98 12.48 10.64 3.58
N GLN A 99 13.53 10.14 2.95
CA GLN A 99 14.89 10.67 3.07
C GLN A 99 15.10 11.94 2.20
N ARG A 100 14.10 12.35 1.42
CA ARG A 100 14.16 13.48 0.45
C ARG A 100 15.23 13.28 -0.62
N GLU A 101 15.43 12.03 -1.04
CA GLU A 101 16.47 11.61 -1.99
C GLU A 101 15.91 11.18 -3.35
N LEU A 102 14.63 11.48 -3.63
CA LEU A 102 14.03 11.17 -4.92
C LEU A 102 14.50 12.17 -6.00
N THR A 103 15.01 11.62 -7.09
CA THR A 103 15.08 12.34 -8.37
C THR A 103 13.68 12.51 -8.95
N SER A 104 13.49 13.47 -9.87
CA SER A 104 12.20 13.65 -10.56
C SER A 104 11.71 12.41 -11.29
N ASN A 105 12.61 11.55 -11.77
CA ASN A 105 12.24 10.30 -12.42
C ASN A 105 11.73 9.26 -11.41
N GLU A 106 12.35 9.18 -10.24
CA GLU A 106 11.93 8.27 -9.17
C GLU A 106 10.61 8.73 -8.54
N ASP A 107 10.40 10.04 -8.40
CA ASP A 107 9.13 10.62 -7.96
C ASP A 107 7.98 10.28 -8.94
N ASN A 108 8.20 10.47 -10.25
CA ASN A 108 7.23 10.06 -11.26
C ASN A 108 6.96 8.55 -11.22
N LEU A 109 7.98 7.72 -10.98
CA LEU A 109 7.81 6.27 -10.86
C LEU A 109 7.00 5.91 -9.61
N PHE A 110 7.26 6.56 -8.48
CA PHE A 110 6.53 6.40 -7.23
C PHE A 110 5.04 6.69 -7.44
N LEU A 111 4.72 7.87 -7.99
CA LEU A 111 3.34 8.27 -8.26
C LEU A 111 2.64 7.31 -9.23
N ASN A 112 3.32 6.89 -10.30
CA ASN A 112 2.75 5.98 -11.28
C ASN A 112 2.43 4.59 -10.70
N ILE A 113 3.29 4.03 -9.84
CA ILE A 113 3.04 2.74 -9.20
C ILE A 113 1.97 2.88 -8.11
N HIS A 114 2.07 3.92 -7.28
CA HIS A 114 1.10 4.22 -6.23
C HIS A 114 -0.32 4.36 -6.82
N ASP A 115 -0.48 5.18 -7.85
CA ASP A 115 -1.78 5.44 -8.46
C ASP A 115 -2.32 4.21 -9.19
N LYS A 116 -1.44 3.38 -9.77
CA LYS A 116 -1.82 2.08 -10.33
C LYS A 116 -2.39 1.16 -9.23
N PHE A 117 -1.68 1.00 -8.11
CA PHE A 117 -2.14 0.16 -7.02
C PHE A 117 -3.46 0.69 -6.46
N LEU A 118 -3.54 2.00 -6.18
CA LEU A 118 -4.75 2.63 -5.67
C LEU A 118 -5.94 2.38 -6.62
N ALA A 119 -5.77 2.60 -7.92
CA ALA A 119 -6.84 2.37 -8.89
C ALA A 119 -7.29 0.91 -8.94
N LEU A 120 -6.36 -0.06 -8.86
CA LEU A 120 -6.70 -1.49 -8.85
C LEU A 120 -7.39 -1.90 -7.54
N LEU A 121 -6.90 -1.44 -6.39
CA LEU A 121 -7.52 -1.71 -5.09
C LEU A 121 -8.95 -1.13 -5.01
N LEU A 122 -9.20 0.02 -5.64
CA LEU A 122 -10.53 0.62 -5.73
C LEU A 122 -11.51 -0.16 -6.63
N THR A 123 -11.05 -1.21 -7.33
CA THR A 123 -11.91 -2.11 -8.11
C THR A 123 -12.25 -3.41 -7.39
N ASP A 124 -11.75 -3.59 -6.17
CA ASP A 124 -11.95 -4.80 -5.38
C ASP A 124 -13.07 -4.58 -4.34
N ASP A 125 -14.26 -5.05 -4.68
CA ASP A 125 -15.45 -4.99 -3.82
C ASP A 125 -15.24 -5.73 -2.48
N GLU A 126 -14.52 -6.85 -2.50
CA GLU A 126 -14.27 -7.67 -1.29
C GLU A 126 -13.31 -6.95 -0.36
N LEU A 127 -12.23 -6.36 -0.90
CA LEU A 127 -11.31 -5.52 -0.15
C LEU A 127 -12.05 -4.35 0.50
N ILE A 128 -12.85 -3.62 -0.26
CA ILE A 128 -13.59 -2.45 0.22
C ILE A 128 -14.53 -2.85 1.35
N THR A 129 -15.29 -3.93 1.16
CA THR A 129 -16.21 -4.44 2.18
C THR A 129 -15.44 -4.80 3.46
N ASN A 130 -14.34 -5.54 3.33
CA ASN A 130 -13.53 -6.02 4.46
C ASN A 130 -12.81 -4.90 5.22
N LEU A 131 -12.44 -3.82 4.55
CA LEU A 131 -11.71 -2.71 5.17
C LEU A 131 -12.60 -1.62 5.74
N LEU A 132 -13.74 -1.35 5.09
CA LEU A 132 -14.51 -0.12 5.31
C LEU A 132 -15.95 -0.38 5.75
N GLU A 133 -16.53 -1.54 5.43
CA GLU A 133 -17.96 -1.83 5.67
C GLU A 133 -18.17 -2.88 6.77
N VAL A 134 -17.15 -3.19 7.57
CA VAL A 134 -17.28 -4.08 8.73
C VAL A 134 -17.96 -3.33 9.88
N GLU A 135 -19.28 -3.56 10.03
CA GLU A 135 -20.11 -3.23 11.20
C GLU A 135 -19.83 -4.15 12.41
#